data_AF-A0A834L5A2-F1
#
_entry.id   AF-A0A834L5A2-F1
#
_cell.length_a   1.000
_cell.length_b   1.000
_cell.length_c   1.000
_cell.angle_alpha   90.00
_cell.angle_beta   90.00
_cell.angle_gamma   90.00
#
_symmetry.space_group_name_H-M   'P 1'
#
loop_
_entity.id
_entity.type
_entity.pdbx_description
1 polymer ?
#
loop_
_entity_poly.entity_id
_entity_poly.type
_entity_poly.pdbx_seq_one_letter_code
_entity_poly.pdbx_strand_id
1 'polypeptide(L)'
;MLAPDMYIDLQLGKSSYFFTHSLLLGSKILVPSLQAQEIGKAGSDFTQEDLKMDYVYNYMFHLLSEYAKLMRYKPTIPERAIEICSETLACPAIEIQKKFMMESMVKGPTDVSPCDMPPPYDALALRTLLKRKANSISQVELWEKRYWENQTKHN
;
A
#
# COMPACT_ATOMS: atom_id res chain seq x y z
N MET A 1 16.72 -16.64 -25.68
CA MET A 1 17.14 -15.92 -24.46
C MET A 1 16.21 -14.72 -24.34
N LEU A 2 15.27 -14.83 -23.40
CA LEU A 2 14.24 -13.88 -22.92
C LEU A 2 13.75 -12.77 -23.87
N ALA A 3 12.49 -12.91 -24.26
CA ALA A 3 11.70 -11.91 -24.97
C ALA A 3 11.58 -10.62 -24.12
N PRO A 4 11.71 -9.43 -24.74
CA PRO A 4 11.13 -8.21 -24.20
C PRO A 4 9.61 -8.25 -24.44
N ASP A 5 8.86 -7.42 -23.70
CA ASP A 5 7.40 -7.19 -23.77
C ASP A 5 6.63 -7.64 -22.53
N MET A 6 7.04 -7.14 -21.37
CA MET A 6 6.13 -6.95 -20.24
C MET A 6 5.73 -5.47 -20.18
N TYR A 7 5.01 -5.04 -21.22
CA TYR A 7 4.31 -3.76 -21.23
C TYR A 7 3.02 -3.95 -20.43
N ILE A 8 2.94 -3.37 -19.24
CA ILE A 8 1.69 -3.27 -18.49
C ILE A 8 0.84 -2.25 -19.22
N ASP A 9 0.08 -2.78 -20.16
CA ASP A 9 -0.88 -2.07 -20.98
C ASP A 9 -2.02 -1.65 -20.04
N LEU A 10 -1.94 -0.41 -19.52
CA LEU A 10 -2.98 0.27 -18.74
C LEU A 10 -4.18 0.53 -19.66
N GLN A 11 -4.90 -0.55 -19.91
CA GLN A 11 -5.99 -0.64 -20.86
C GLN A 11 -7.28 -0.09 -20.26
N LEU A 12 -7.29 1.23 -19.99
CA LEU A 12 -8.51 2.00 -19.80
C LEU A 12 -9.36 2.05 -21.09
N GLY A 13 -8.80 1.68 -22.25
CA GLY A 13 -9.50 1.59 -23.54
C GLY A 13 -10.10 0.21 -23.88
N LYS A 14 -9.44 -0.90 -23.53
CA LYS A 14 -9.99 -2.26 -23.82
C LYS A 14 -11.09 -2.71 -22.86
N SER A 15 -11.23 -2.09 -21.69
CA SER A 15 -12.36 -2.38 -20.77
C SER A 15 -13.71 -2.10 -21.43
N SER A 16 -13.80 -1.02 -22.23
CA SER A 16 -15.04 -0.67 -22.95
C SER A 16 -15.44 -1.70 -24.00
N TYR A 17 -14.48 -2.35 -24.68
CA TYR A 17 -14.75 -3.36 -25.71
C TYR A 17 -15.14 -4.72 -25.12
N PHE A 18 -14.57 -5.08 -23.96
CA PHE A 18 -15.00 -6.27 -23.22
C PHE A 18 -16.44 -6.12 -22.70
N PHE A 19 -16.82 -4.92 -22.25
CA PHE A 19 -18.17 -4.64 -21.76
C PHE A 19 -19.24 -4.62 -22.86
N THR A 20 -18.94 -4.06 -24.04
CA THR A 20 -19.93 -4.01 -25.13
C THR A 20 -20.13 -5.36 -25.82
N HIS A 21 -19.07 -6.17 -25.94
CA HIS A 21 -19.20 -7.50 -26.57
C HIS A 21 -19.87 -8.54 -25.65
N SER A 22 -19.81 -8.37 -24.33
CA SER A 22 -20.48 -9.25 -23.35
C SER A 22 -21.97 -8.92 -23.16
N LEU A 23 -22.40 -7.68 -23.43
CA LEU A 23 -23.83 -7.30 -23.46
C LEU A 23 -24.59 -7.96 -24.62
N LEU A 24 -23.94 -8.22 -25.77
CA LEU A 24 -24.57 -8.86 -26.93
C LEU A 24 -24.73 -10.38 -26.80
N LEU A 25 -23.99 -11.03 -25.90
CA LEU A 25 -24.00 -12.49 -25.73
C LEU A 25 -24.88 -12.98 -24.58
N GLY A 26 -25.70 -12.11 -23.97
CA GLY A 26 -26.64 -12.49 -22.90
C GLY A 26 -25.95 -13.18 -21.71
N SER A 27 -24.65 -13.00 -21.56
CA SER A 27 -23.87 -13.58 -20.48
C SER A 27 -24.20 -12.76 -19.24
N LYS A 28 -24.84 -13.38 -18.25
CA LYS A 28 -24.91 -12.79 -16.91
C LYS A 28 -23.48 -12.40 -16.54
N ILE A 29 -23.21 -11.09 -16.43
CA ILE A 29 -21.98 -10.60 -15.83
C ILE A 29 -21.84 -11.38 -14.53
N LEU A 30 -20.76 -12.16 -14.42
CA LEU A 30 -20.46 -12.92 -13.22
C LEU A 30 -20.23 -11.88 -12.12
N VAL A 31 -21.30 -11.55 -11.39
CA VAL A 31 -21.21 -10.73 -10.20
C VAL A 31 -20.18 -11.42 -9.31
N PRO A 32 -19.08 -10.76 -8.93
CA PRO A 32 -18.10 -11.34 -8.04
C PRO A 32 -18.83 -11.88 -6.81
N SER A 33 -18.49 -13.08 -6.34
CA SER A 33 -19.07 -13.61 -5.10
C SER A 33 -18.98 -12.55 -4.00
N LEU A 34 -19.99 -12.43 -3.14
CA LEU A 34 -20.02 -11.44 -2.05
C LEU A 34 -18.70 -11.43 -1.26
N GLN A 35 -18.14 -12.62 -1.02
CA GLN A 35 -16.84 -12.81 -0.38
C GLN A 35 -15.67 -12.17 -1.14
N ALA A 36 -15.63 -12.31 -2.47
CA ALA A 36 -14.60 -11.66 -3.29
C ALA A 36 -14.73 -10.13 -3.29
N GLN A 37 -15.96 -9.61 -3.26
CA GLN A 37 -16.21 -8.17 -3.16
C GLN A 37 -15.77 -7.63 -1.79
N GLU A 38 -16.05 -8.34 -0.71
CA GLU A 38 -15.63 -7.98 0.65
C GLU A 38 -14.10 -7.95 0.78
N ILE A 39 -13.41 -8.96 0.25
CA ILE A 39 -11.93 -9.01 0.23
C ILE A 39 -11.37 -7.83 -0.59
N GLY A 40 -11.93 -7.58 -1.77
CA GLY A 40 -11.49 -6.48 -2.62
C GLY A 40 -11.69 -5.11 -1.96
N LYS A 41 -12.81 -4.94 -1.25
CA LYS A 41 -13.07 -3.73 -0.46
C LYS A 41 -12.06 -3.58 0.68
N ALA A 42 -11.86 -4.61 1.49
CA ALA A 42 -10.91 -4.58 2.59
C ALA A 42 -9.47 -4.28 2.12
N GLY A 43 -9.03 -4.86 1.00
CA GLY A 43 -7.72 -4.57 0.42
C GLY A 43 -7.58 -3.13 -0.11
N SER A 44 -8.66 -2.59 -0.66
CA SER A 44 -8.69 -1.18 -1.12
C SER A 44 -8.66 -0.23 0.08
N ASP A 45 -9.46 -0.50 1.12
CA ASP A 45 -9.51 0.28 2.35
C ASP A 45 -8.13 0.29 3.03
N PHE A 46 -7.46 -0.86 3.15
CA PHE A 46 -6.09 -0.94 3.68
C PHE A 46 -5.09 -0.10 2.87
N THR A 47 -5.18 -0.16 1.54
CA THR A 47 -4.28 0.61 0.67
C THR A 47 -4.48 2.12 0.87
N GLN A 48 -5.74 2.56 1.00
CA GLN A 48 -6.08 3.96 1.15
C GLN A 48 -5.81 4.50 2.55
N GLU A 49 -6.00 3.69 3.59
CA GLU A 49 -5.95 4.12 4.98
C GLU A 49 -4.59 3.87 5.63
N ASP A 50 -4.00 2.70 5.38
CA ASP A 50 -2.82 2.18 6.10
C ASP A 50 -1.55 2.13 5.24
N LEU A 51 -1.65 2.19 3.90
CA LEU A 51 -0.50 2.33 2.98
C LEU A 51 -0.40 3.73 2.35
N LYS A 52 -0.78 4.75 3.11
CA LYS A 52 -0.58 6.15 2.70
C LYS A 52 0.89 6.43 2.47
N MET A 53 1.19 7.24 1.44
CA MET A 53 2.57 7.65 1.14
C MET A 53 3.27 8.29 2.34
N ASP A 54 2.55 9.02 3.18
CA ASP A 54 3.09 9.58 4.43
C ASP A 54 3.64 8.49 5.36
N TYR A 55 2.97 7.34 5.47
CA TYR A 55 3.44 6.22 6.26
C TYR A 55 4.63 5.51 5.60
N VAL A 56 4.66 5.41 4.27
CA VAL A 56 5.81 4.87 3.54
C VAL A 56 7.05 5.73 3.78
N TYR A 57 6.92 7.07 3.66
CA TYR A 57 8.04 7.98 3.89
C TYR A 57 8.50 7.99 5.35
N ASN A 58 7.57 7.99 6.30
CA ASN A 58 7.89 7.87 7.72
C ASN A 58 8.61 6.55 8.04
N TYR A 59 8.16 5.45 7.45
CA TYR A 59 8.81 4.14 7.60
C TYR A 59 10.23 4.14 7.02
N MET A 60 10.43 4.66 5.80
CA MET A 60 11.76 4.75 5.19
C MET A 60 12.72 5.60 6.04
N PHE A 61 12.26 6.76 6.51
CA PHE A 61 13.04 7.63 7.37
C PHE A 61 13.43 6.94 8.69
N HIS A 62 12.46 6.28 9.34
CA HIS A 62 12.71 5.55 10.58
C HIS A 62 13.72 4.41 10.36
N LEU A 63 13.54 3.61 9.30
CA LEU A 63 14.43 2.50 8.98
C LEU A 63 15.87 2.97 8.75
N LEU A 64 16.07 3.99 7.92
CA LEU A 64 17.40 4.54 7.63
C LEU A 64 18.04 5.16 8.88
N SER A 65 17.24 5.84 9.72
CA SER A 65 17.72 6.46 10.96
C SER A 65 18.16 5.42 11.99
N GLU A 66 17.39 4.36 12.21
CA GLU A 66 17.77 3.29 13.13
C GLU A 66 18.96 2.49 12.60
N TYR A 67 19.00 2.20 11.29
CA TYR A 67 20.13 1.52 10.68
C TYR A 67 21.43 2.32 10.80
N ALA A 68 21.35 3.65 10.64
CA ALA A 68 22.51 4.52 10.77
C ALA A 68 23.19 4.43 12.15
N LYS A 69 22.43 4.14 13.21
CA LYS A 69 22.98 3.95 14.57
C LYS A 69 23.86 2.72 14.71
N LEU A 70 23.71 1.73 13.81
CA LEU A 70 24.51 0.51 13.81
C LEU A 70 25.89 0.69 13.18
N MET A 71 26.12 1.83 12.50
CA MET A 71 27.40 2.11 11.84
C MET A 71 28.53 2.25 12.86
N ARG A 72 29.59 1.45 12.68
CA ARG A 72 30.79 1.46 13.54
C ARG A 72 31.91 2.36 13.02
N TYR A 73 31.65 3.11 11.96
CA TYR A 73 32.58 4.03 11.35
C TYR A 73 31.85 5.30 10.95
N LYS A 74 32.59 6.39 10.74
CA LYS A 74 32.05 7.65 10.24
C LYS A 74 32.00 7.60 8.71
N PRO A 75 30.81 7.65 8.08
CA PRO A 75 30.71 7.70 6.63
C PRO A 75 31.42 8.93 6.07
N THR A 76 32.14 8.75 4.97
CA THR A 76 32.78 9.82 4.19
C THR A 76 32.31 9.75 2.76
N ILE A 77 32.16 10.90 2.11
CA ILE A 77 31.76 10.97 0.70
C ILE A 77 32.91 10.43 -0.16
N PRO A 78 32.70 9.40 -0.99
CA PRO A 78 33.75 8.88 -1.87
C PRO A 78 34.03 9.85 -3.03
N GLU A 79 35.26 9.86 -3.57
CA GLU A 79 35.68 10.80 -4.63
C GLU A 79 34.82 10.77 -5.90
N ARG A 80 34.18 9.63 -6.19
CA ARG A 80 33.31 9.44 -7.37
C ARG A 80 31.82 9.50 -7.04
N ALA A 81 31.46 9.98 -5.84
CA ALA A 81 30.06 10.23 -5.52
C ALA A 81 29.49 11.29 -6.47
N ILE A 82 28.34 11.00 -7.04
CA ILE A 82 27.55 11.99 -7.78
C ILE A 82 26.46 12.45 -6.82
N GLU A 83 26.41 13.76 -6.57
CA GLU A 83 25.33 14.36 -5.80
C GLU A 83 24.02 14.21 -6.58
N ILE A 84 22.97 13.77 -5.88
CA ILE A 84 21.64 13.65 -6.43
C ILE A 84 20.76 14.65 -5.68
N CYS A 85 20.32 15.69 -6.38
CA CYS A 85 19.36 16.66 -5.86
C CYS A 85 17.93 16.22 -6.22
N SER A 86 16.94 16.61 -5.42
CA SER A 86 15.52 16.31 -5.65
C SER A 86 15.05 16.69 -7.06
N GLU A 87 15.53 17.81 -7.55
CA GLU A 87 15.26 18.41 -8.86
C GLU A 87 15.76 17.51 -9.99
N THR A 88 16.87 16.81 -9.75
CA THR A 88 17.54 15.94 -10.73
C THR A 88 17.04 14.50 -10.69
N LEU A 89 16.35 14.09 -9.62
CA LEU A 89 15.77 12.75 -9.49
C LEU A 89 14.75 12.43 -10.57
N ALA A 90 14.00 13.44 -11.03
CA ALA A 90 13.00 13.27 -12.08
C ALA A 90 13.61 13.27 -13.50
N CYS A 91 14.87 13.67 -13.68
CA CYS A 91 15.52 13.75 -14.99
C CYS A 91 15.58 12.41 -15.74
N PRO A 92 15.96 11.27 -15.12
CA PRO A 92 16.00 9.98 -15.82
C PRO A 92 14.63 9.32 -16.00
N ALA A 93 13.57 9.83 -15.35
CA ALA A 93 12.24 9.23 -15.41
C ALA A 93 11.54 9.51 -16.75
N ILE A 94 10.71 8.56 -17.20
CA ILE A 94 10.03 8.63 -18.50
C ILE A 94 8.55 8.99 -18.31
N GLU A 95 8.04 9.86 -19.19
CA GLU A 95 6.64 10.22 -19.37
C GLU A 95 5.83 10.36 -18.06
N ILE A 96 5.01 9.35 -17.74
CA ILE A 96 4.06 9.34 -16.63
C ILE A 96 4.79 9.40 -15.29
N GLN A 97 5.89 8.67 -15.14
CA GLN A 97 6.69 8.67 -13.91
C GLN A 97 7.29 10.05 -13.67
N LYS A 98 7.82 10.68 -14.73
CA LYS A 98 8.36 12.03 -14.65
C LYS A 98 7.29 13.04 -14.26
N LYS A 99 6.09 12.95 -14.85
CA LYS A 99 4.95 13.81 -14.49
C LYS A 99 4.61 13.68 -13.01
N PHE A 100 4.42 12.46 -12.50
CA PHE A 100 4.10 12.23 -11.08
C PHE A 100 5.22 12.67 -10.14
N MET A 101 6.49 12.42 -10.47
CA MET A 101 7.64 12.87 -9.68
C MET A 101 7.72 14.40 -9.62
N MET A 102 7.40 15.09 -10.72
CA MET A 102 7.40 16.54 -10.76
C MET A 102 6.21 17.16 -10.02
N GLU A 103 5.02 16.56 -10.14
CA GLU A 103 3.82 16.99 -9.41
C GLU A 103 3.97 16.78 -7.89
N SER A 104 4.69 15.73 -7.48
CA SER A 104 4.94 15.40 -6.08
C SER A 104 6.17 16.09 -5.49
N MET A 105 6.85 16.96 -6.26
CA MET A 105 8.05 17.63 -5.81
C MET A 105 7.73 18.62 -4.69
N VAL A 106 8.38 18.44 -3.54
CA VAL A 106 8.25 19.33 -2.38
C VAL A 106 8.88 20.68 -2.76
N LYS A 107 8.04 21.73 -2.87
CA LYS A 107 8.47 23.08 -3.28
C LYS A 107 9.18 23.89 -2.19
N GLY A 108 9.21 23.34 -0.98
CA GLY A 108 9.82 23.95 0.18
C GLY A 108 9.34 23.28 1.46
N PRO A 109 9.97 23.57 2.61
CA PRO A 109 9.44 23.19 3.90
C PRO A 109 8.05 23.81 4.08
N THR A 110 7.14 23.06 4.69
CA THR A 110 5.85 23.62 5.10
C THR A 110 6.06 24.59 6.26
N ASP A 111 5.45 25.77 6.21
CA ASP A 111 5.41 26.71 7.36
C ASP A 111 4.58 26.15 8.53
N VAL A 112 3.81 25.09 8.26
CA VAL A 112 3.06 24.35 9.27
C VAL A 112 3.96 23.27 9.85
N SER A 113 4.10 23.21 11.17
CA SER A 113 4.84 22.13 11.82
C SER A 113 4.26 20.76 11.41
N PRO A 114 5.10 19.70 11.34
CA PRO A 114 4.61 18.33 11.14
C PRO A 114 3.45 18.04 12.10
N CYS A 115 2.49 17.23 11.67
CA CYS A 115 1.44 16.78 12.56
C CYS A 115 2.08 16.10 13.79
N ASP A 116 1.70 16.55 14.98
CA ASP A 116 2.18 15.94 16.21
C ASP A 116 1.73 14.48 16.24
N MET A 117 2.70 13.57 16.21
CA MET A 117 2.41 12.16 16.43
C MET A 117 1.70 12.04 17.78
N PRO A 118 0.53 11.39 17.84
CA PRO A 118 -0.13 11.21 19.12
C PRO A 118 0.85 10.55 20.08
N PRO A 119 0.86 10.98 21.35
CA PRO A 119 1.79 10.43 22.33
C PRO A 119 1.65 8.91 22.37
N PRO A 120 2.74 8.18 22.65
CA PRO A 120 2.69 6.73 22.78
C PRO A 120 1.57 6.33 23.74
N TYR A 121 0.82 5.28 23.40
CA TYR A 121 -0.19 4.76 24.30
C TYR A 121 0.41 4.48 25.67
N ASP A 122 -0.27 4.94 26.73
CA ASP A 122 0.09 4.52 28.07
C ASP A 122 0.00 2.98 28.17
N ALA A 123 0.74 2.38 29.10
CA ALA A 123 0.83 0.93 29.21
C ALA A 123 -0.53 0.24 29.41
N LEU A 124 -1.48 0.89 30.06
CA LEU A 124 -2.83 0.37 30.28
C LEU A 124 -3.69 0.48 29.01
N ALA A 125 -3.65 1.62 28.32
CA ALA A 125 -4.32 1.84 27.04
C ALA A 125 -3.81 0.85 25.99
N LEU A 126 -2.48 0.68 25.89
CA LEU A 126 -1.87 -0.28 24.97
C LEU A 126 -2.32 -1.72 25.27
N ARG A 127 -2.28 -2.15 26.53
CA ARG A 127 -2.76 -3.48 26.94
C ARG A 127 -4.24 -3.67 26.63
N THR A 128 -5.06 -2.64 26.84
CA THR A 128 -6.50 -2.68 26.56
C THR A 128 -6.75 -2.83 25.06
N LEU A 129 -6.01 -2.08 24.23
CA LEU A 129 -6.08 -2.19 22.77
C LEU A 129 -5.66 -3.58 22.29
N LEU A 130 -4.53 -4.09 22.79
CA LEU A 130 -4.04 -5.44 22.44
C LEU A 130 -5.05 -6.52 22.84
N LYS A 131 -5.67 -6.39 24.02
CA LYS A 131 -6.72 -7.31 24.47
C LYS A 131 -7.97 -7.25 23.60
N ARG A 132 -8.42 -6.04 23.23
CA ARG A 132 -9.55 -5.87 22.29
C ARG A 132 -9.24 -6.50 20.94
N LYS A 133 -8.04 -6.27 20.41
CA LYS A 133 -7.57 -6.90 19.15
C LYS A 133 -7.62 -8.42 19.23
N ALA A 134 -7.08 -9.02 20.29
CA ALA A 134 -7.09 -10.47 20.50
C ALA A 134 -8.52 -11.02 20.60
N ASN A 135 -9.42 -10.32 21.30
CA ASN A 135 -10.82 -10.73 21.42
C ASN A 135 -11.53 -10.71 20.05
N SER A 136 -11.32 -9.66 19.25
CA SER A 136 -11.91 -9.57 17.91
C SER A 136 -11.42 -10.69 16.99
N ILE A 137 -10.12 -11.00 17.02
CA ILE A 137 -9.54 -12.12 16.26
C ILE A 137 -10.20 -13.44 16.67
N SER A 138 -10.27 -13.72 17.97
CA SER A 138 -10.90 -14.94 18.48
C SER A 138 -12.38 -15.07 18.10
N GLN A 139 -13.12 -13.95 18.04
CA GLN A 139 -14.52 -13.97 17.58
C GLN A 139 -14.64 -14.35 16.11
N VAL A 140 -13.78 -13.78 15.25
CA VAL A 140 -13.77 -14.09 13.81
C VAL A 140 -13.43 -15.55 13.59
N GLU A 141 -12.39 -16.07 14.25
CA GLU A 141 -12.01 -17.48 14.18
C GLU A 141 -13.15 -18.42 14.60
N LEU A 142 -13.90 -18.05 15.64
CA LEU A 142 -15.07 -18.81 16.10
C LEU A 142 -16.22 -18.79 15.06
N TRP A 143 -16.45 -17.66 14.39
CA TRP A 143 -17.43 -17.56 13.32
C TRP A 143 -17.03 -18.39 12.10
N GLU A 144 -15.77 -18.33 11.69
CA GLU A 144 -15.23 -19.16 10.62
C GLU A 144 -15.40 -20.65 10.92
N LYS A 145 -15.00 -21.08 12.13
CA LYS A 145 -15.15 -22.49 12.53
C LYS A 145 -16.61 -22.94 12.48
N ARG A 146 -17.55 -22.15 13.04
CA ARG A 146 -18.99 -22.46 13.00
C ARG A 146 -19.54 -22.52 11.59
N TYR A 147 -19.09 -21.61 10.72
CA TYR A 147 -19.48 -21.59 9.31
C TYR A 147 -19.09 -22.89 8.61
N TRP A 148 -17.82 -23.33 8.77
CA TRP A 148 -17.32 -24.56 8.18
C TRP A 148 -18.00 -25.82 8.75
N GLU A 149 -18.24 -25.88 10.06
CA GLU A 149 -18.97 -27.00 10.69
C GLU A 149 -20.41 -27.13 10.16
N ASN A 150 -21.11 -26.02 9.97
CA ASN A 150 -22.47 -26.03 9.43
C ASN A 150 -22.51 -26.45 7.96
N GLN A 151 -21.52 -26.05 7.15
CA GLN A 151 -21.37 -26.52 5.76
C GLN A 151 -21.18 -28.05 5.69
N THR A 152 -20.39 -28.63 6.59
CA THR A 152 -20.14 -30.08 6.60
C THR A 152 -21.33 -30.94 7.06
N LYS A 153 -22.31 -30.36 7.76
CA LYS A 153 -23.53 -31.08 8.20
C LYS A 153 -24.66 -31.10 7.16
N HIS A 154 -24.55 -30.27 6.12
CA HIS A 154 -25.55 -30.15 5.06
C HIS A 154 -25.18 -30.93 3.77
N ASN A 155 -24.07 -31.68 3.80
CA ASN A 155 -23.66 -32.68 2.81
C ASN A 155 -23.74 -34.09 3.42
#